data_AF-A0A957XUN2-F1
#
_entry.id   AF-A0A957XUN2-F1
#
_cell.length_a   1.000
_cell.length_b   1.000
_cell.length_c   1.000
_cell.angle_alpha   90.00
_cell.angle_beta   90.00
_cell.angle_gamma   90.00
#
_symmetry.space_group_name_H-M   'P 1'
#
loop_
_entity.id
_entity.type
_entity.pdbx_description
1 polymer ?
#
loop_
_entity_poly.entity_id
_entity_poly.type
_entity_poly.pdbx_seq_one_letter_code
_entity_poly.pdbx_strand_id
1 'polypeptide(L)'
;MQDLLAVPVSDLIACCQENTIHYLRTREASNDSYCLELFRRAVQDGDEGAWAFIYTFYSTEEFLGDHYLLKWVRSWMHGRHGALIRAAYTEEEFVQEVWLRFMRSDAGKAFTFETMAHLMAYLRRLINNFALDLTRRRAPTLLEASTEGEAANLEQAIRRVPDNRRDPEELVTRQESLATLL
;
A
#
# COMPACT_ATOMS: atom_id res chain seq x y z
N MET A 1 -28.68 -7.40 -15.99
CA MET A 1 -27.35 -6.78 -16.14
C MET A 1 -27.14 -6.46 -17.61
N GLN A 2 -26.54 -5.32 -17.90
CA GLN A 2 -26.05 -5.01 -19.25
C GLN A 2 -24.87 -5.94 -19.56
N ASP A 3 -24.79 -6.49 -20.77
CA ASP A 3 -23.65 -7.30 -21.16
C ASP A 3 -22.44 -6.40 -21.42
N LEU A 4 -21.56 -6.30 -20.42
CA LEU A 4 -20.37 -5.46 -20.50
C LEU A 4 -19.30 -6.04 -21.43
N LEU A 5 -19.40 -7.31 -21.86
CA LEU A 5 -18.42 -7.93 -22.79
C LEU A 5 -18.50 -7.31 -24.19
N ALA A 6 -19.70 -6.86 -24.61
CA ALA A 6 -19.92 -6.24 -25.91
C ALA A 6 -19.61 -4.73 -25.94
N VAL A 7 -19.36 -4.10 -24.79
CA VAL A 7 -19.14 -2.64 -24.69
C VAL A 7 -17.72 -2.28 -25.18
N PRO A 8 -17.53 -1.23 -26.01
CA PRO A 8 -16.21 -0.74 -26.38
C PRO A 8 -15.38 -0.29 -25.19
N VAL A 9 -14.04 -0.47 -25.26
CA VAL A 9 -13.13 -0.03 -24.19
C VAL A 9 -13.21 1.48 -23.93
N SER A 10 -13.42 2.28 -24.98
CA SER A 10 -13.66 3.74 -24.85
C SER A 10 -14.83 4.08 -23.92
N ASP A 11 -15.90 3.31 -24.02
CA ASP A 11 -17.17 3.59 -23.34
C ASP A 11 -17.09 3.08 -21.90
N LEU A 12 -16.45 1.93 -21.70
CA LEU A 12 -16.05 1.46 -20.37
C LEU A 12 -15.16 2.47 -19.64
N ILE A 13 -14.17 3.06 -20.33
CA ILE A 13 -13.28 4.10 -19.78
C ILE A 13 -14.10 5.31 -19.33
N ALA A 14 -14.96 5.84 -20.20
CA ALA A 14 -15.79 7.01 -19.87
C ALA A 14 -16.69 6.75 -18.65
N CYS A 15 -17.41 5.63 -18.63
CA CYS A 15 -18.26 5.26 -17.49
C CYS A 15 -17.45 5.00 -16.20
N CYS A 16 -16.27 4.38 -16.30
CA CYS A 16 -15.41 4.16 -15.13
C CYS A 16 -14.87 5.48 -14.55
N GLN A 17 -14.44 6.41 -15.40
CA GLN A 17 -14.01 7.76 -15.01
C GLN A 17 -15.14 8.51 -14.31
N GLU A 18 -16.32 8.58 -14.93
CA GLU A 18 -17.49 9.26 -14.38
C GLU A 18 -17.91 8.68 -13.02
N ASN A 19 -18.04 7.36 -12.92
CA ASN A 19 -18.45 6.68 -11.69
C ASN A 19 -17.44 6.84 -10.56
N THR A 20 -16.13 6.83 -10.87
CA THR A 20 -15.06 7.05 -9.88
C THR A 20 -15.05 8.50 -9.40
N ILE A 21 -15.18 9.47 -10.31
CA ILE A 21 -15.25 10.90 -9.96
C ILE A 21 -16.50 11.19 -9.13
N HIS A 22 -17.65 10.60 -9.47
CA HIS A 22 -18.87 10.69 -8.67
C HIS A 22 -18.65 10.18 -7.25
N TYR A 23 -18.19 8.93 -7.10
CA TYR A 23 -17.90 8.32 -5.80
C TYR A 23 -16.93 9.16 -4.96
N LEU A 24 -15.87 9.73 -5.54
CA LEU A 24 -14.93 10.57 -4.80
C LEU A 24 -15.53 11.89 -4.31
N ARG A 25 -16.50 12.46 -5.05
CA ARG A 25 -17.17 13.71 -4.70
C ARG A 25 -18.31 13.54 -3.70
N THR A 26 -19.16 12.53 -3.88
CA THR A 26 -20.37 12.34 -3.05
C THR A 26 -20.18 11.32 -1.93
N ARG A 27 -19.20 10.41 -2.06
CA ARG A 27 -19.00 9.20 -1.22
C ARG A 27 -20.16 8.20 -1.27
N GLU A 28 -21.07 8.35 -2.22
CA GLU A 28 -22.18 7.43 -2.45
C GLU A 28 -21.73 6.25 -3.33
N ALA A 29 -22.27 5.06 -3.06
CA ALA A 29 -21.96 3.87 -3.84
C ALA A 29 -22.33 4.07 -5.33
N SER A 30 -21.36 3.82 -6.20
CA SER A 30 -21.51 3.93 -7.66
C SER A 30 -21.30 2.56 -8.32
N ASN A 31 -21.73 2.41 -9.57
CA ASN A 31 -21.61 1.16 -10.31
C ASN A 31 -20.16 0.95 -10.78
N ASP A 32 -19.41 0.14 -10.04
CA ASP A 32 -18.01 -0.17 -10.30
C ASP A 32 -17.79 -1.27 -11.37
N SER A 33 -18.86 -1.89 -11.87
CA SER A 33 -18.80 -2.95 -12.90
C SER A 33 -18.01 -2.54 -14.15
N TYR A 34 -18.13 -1.29 -14.59
CA TYR A 34 -17.38 -0.75 -15.74
C TYR A 34 -15.86 -0.75 -15.50
N CYS A 35 -15.44 -0.37 -14.29
CA CYS A 35 -14.04 -0.40 -13.92
C CYS A 35 -13.54 -1.83 -13.74
N LEU A 36 -14.33 -2.71 -13.12
CA LEU A 36 -13.97 -4.12 -12.97
C LEU A 36 -13.80 -4.81 -14.32
N GLU A 37 -14.65 -4.54 -15.31
CA GLU A 37 -14.50 -5.09 -16.66
C GLU A 37 -13.24 -4.57 -17.36
N LEU A 38 -12.84 -3.31 -17.17
CA LEU A 38 -11.55 -2.80 -17.67
C LEU A 38 -10.36 -3.56 -17.08
N PHE A 39 -10.36 -3.77 -15.76
CA PHE A 39 -9.34 -4.60 -15.12
C PHE A 39 -9.38 -6.04 -15.64
N ARG A 40 -10.57 -6.64 -15.81
CA ARG A 40 -10.71 -7.99 -16.34
C ARG A 40 -10.09 -8.12 -17.74
N ARG A 41 -10.43 -7.21 -18.67
CA ARG A 41 -9.89 -7.18 -20.04
C ARG A 41 -8.37 -6.96 -20.05
N ALA A 42 -7.89 -6.02 -19.26
CA ALA A 42 -6.46 -5.72 -19.15
C ALA A 42 -5.64 -6.93 -18.64
N VAL A 43 -6.22 -7.71 -17.71
CA VAL A 43 -5.51 -8.81 -17.01
C VAL A 43 -5.69 -10.17 -17.69
N GLN A 44 -6.90 -10.48 -18.17
CA GLN A 44 -7.25 -11.78 -18.75
C GLN A 44 -7.19 -11.80 -20.27
N ASP A 45 -7.72 -10.76 -20.92
CA ASP A 45 -7.82 -10.70 -22.38
C ASP A 45 -6.56 -10.07 -23.01
N GLY A 46 -5.73 -9.41 -22.20
CA GLY A 46 -4.51 -8.72 -22.63
C GLY A 46 -4.77 -7.42 -23.38
N ASP A 47 -5.94 -6.80 -23.19
CA ASP A 47 -6.32 -5.57 -23.89
C ASP A 47 -5.40 -4.40 -23.50
N GLU A 48 -4.57 -3.97 -24.45
CA GLU A 48 -3.57 -2.91 -24.25
C GLU A 48 -4.20 -1.55 -23.93
N GLY A 49 -5.39 -1.27 -24.46
CA GLY A 49 -6.10 -0.01 -24.21
C GLY A 49 -6.67 0.04 -22.79
N ALA A 50 -7.27 -1.06 -22.34
CA ALA A 50 -7.72 -1.21 -20.97
C ALA A 50 -6.53 -1.22 -19.99
N TRP A 51 -5.42 -1.89 -20.34
CA TRP A 51 -4.19 -1.89 -19.54
C TRP A 51 -3.58 -0.49 -19.40
N ALA A 52 -3.39 0.23 -20.51
CA ALA A 52 -2.87 1.59 -20.51
C ALA A 52 -3.76 2.52 -19.67
N PHE A 53 -5.09 2.38 -19.78
CA PHE A 53 -6.01 3.12 -18.93
C PHE A 53 -5.83 2.78 -17.45
N ILE A 54 -5.93 1.51 -17.02
CA ILE A 54 -5.86 1.19 -15.59
C ILE A 54 -4.47 1.51 -15.00
N TYR A 55 -3.40 1.36 -15.78
CA TYR A 55 -2.06 1.72 -15.32
C TYR A 55 -2.00 3.22 -15.05
N THR A 56 -2.30 4.07 -16.03
CA THR A 56 -2.30 5.53 -15.86
C THR A 56 -3.27 5.97 -14.77
N PHE A 57 -4.54 5.57 -14.88
CA PHE A 57 -5.63 5.99 -14.00
C PHE A 57 -5.44 5.57 -12.53
N TYR A 58 -4.69 4.49 -12.24
CA TYR A 58 -4.37 4.08 -10.87
C TYR A 58 -2.88 4.20 -10.47
N SER A 59 -2.03 4.88 -11.27
CA SER A 59 -0.57 4.99 -11.01
C SER A 59 0.12 6.37 -11.21
N THR A 60 -0.34 7.31 -12.06
CA THR A 60 0.48 8.46 -12.56
C THR A 60 0.21 9.87 -11.98
N GLU A 61 -0.51 9.99 -10.88
CA GLU A 61 -1.14 11.22 -10.32
C GLU A 61 -2.24 11.87 -11.19
N GLU A 62 -2.02 12.03 -12.50
CA GLU A 62 -2.77 12.88 -13.45
C GLU A 62 -4.30 12.90 -13.30
N PHE A 63 -4.92 11.76 -12.99
CA PHE A 63 -6.36 11.59 -13.10
C PHE A 63 -7.16 11.70 -11.80
N LEU A 64 -6.55 11.44 -10.65
CA LEU A 64 -7.25 11.40 -9.35
C LEU A 64 -6.48 12.08 -8.21
N GLY A 65 -5.22 12.48 -8.45
CA GLY A 65 -4.31 13.10 -7.48
C GLY A 65 -4.01 12.21 -6.27
N ASP A 66 -4.95 12.18 -5.33
CA ASP A 66 -4.71 11.84 -3.93
C ASP A 66 -5.27 10.45 -3.53
N HIS A 67 -5.56 9.57 -4.50
CA HIS A 67 -6.33 8.33 -4.28
C HIS A 67 -6.01 7.13 -5.21
N TYR A 68 -4.78 6.61 -5.20
CA TYR A 68 -4.45 5.24 -5.65
C TYR A 68 -3.03 4.79 -5.26
N LEU A 69 -2.50 3.72 -5.88
CA LEU A 69 -1.31 2.96 -5.51
C LEU A 69 -0.13 3.87 -5.16
N LEU A 70 0.20 4.84 -6.00
CA LEU A 70 1.31 5.77 -5.80
C LEU A 70 1.27 6.49 -4.44
N LYS A 71 0.09 6.88 -3.93
CA LYS A 71 -0.04 7.49 -2.59
C LYS A 71 0.26 6.48 -1.47
N TRP A 72 -0.16 5.24 -1.62
CA TRP A 72 0.15 4.19 -0.64
C TRP A 72 1.63 3.83 -0.66
N VAL A 73 2.25 3.79 -1.84
CA VAL A 73 3.69 3.63 -2.05
C VAL A 73 4.45 4.78 -1.40
N ARG A 74 4.09 6.04 -1.66
CA ARG A 74 4.62 7.24 -1.00
C ARG A 74 4.48 7.20 0.52
N SER A 75 3.33 6.78 1.03
CA SER A 75 3.11 6.64 2.48
C SER A 75 4.06 5.64 3.14
N TRP A 76 4.46 4.57 2.44
CA TRP A 76 5.50 3.65 2.89
C TRP A 76 6.91 4.20 2.69
N MET A 77 7.21 4.71 1.50
CA MET A 77 8.53 5.19 1.10
C MET A 77 8.97 6.45 1.85
N HIS A 78 8.04 7.30 2.28
CA HIS A 78 8.32 8.49 3.10
C HIS A 78 7.95 8.30 4.58
N GLY A 79 7.42 7.14 4.95
CA GLY A 79 7.16 6.75 6.33
C GLY A 79 8.42 6.34 7.12
N ARG A 80 8.23 5.97 8.40
CA ARG A 80 9.30 5.69 9.38
C ARG A 80 10.38 4.69 8.92
N HIS A 81 10.02 3.72 8.09
CA HIS A 81 10.92 2.68 7.58
C HIS A 81 11.27 2.85 6.10
N GLY A 82 10.81 3.96 5.49
CA GLY A 82 10.87 4.17 4.04
C GLY A 82 12.27 4.40 3.47
N ALA A 83 13.24 4.85 4.27
CA ALA A 83 14.61 5.07 3.82
C ALA A 83 15.26 3.83 3.17
N LEU A 84 15.00 2.63 3.73
CA LEU A 84 15.47 1.36 3.17
C LEU A 84 14.83 1.02 1.82
N ILE A 85 13.58 1.42 1.63
CA ILE A 85 12.81 1.21 0.40
C ILE A 85 13.27 2.19 -0.69
N ARG A 86 13.44 3.48 -0.34
CA ARG A 86 14.00 4.51 -1.25
C ARG A 86 15.43 4.23 -1.71
N ALA A 87 16.20 3.50 -0.91
CA ALA A 87 17.53 3.01 -1.28
C ALA A 87 17.51 1.72 -2.13
N ALA A 88 16.33 1.26 -2.57
CA ALA A 88 16.13 0.04 -3.33
C ALA A 88 15.30 0.26 -4.60
N TYR A 89 14.29 1.14 -4.52
CA TYR A 89 13.32 1.42 -5.57
C TYR A 89 12.99 2.91 -5.58
N THR A 90 12.79 3.45 -6.78
CA THR A 90 11.99 4.65 -7.02
C THR A 90 10.49 4.37 -6.78
N GLU A 91 9.68 5.42 -6.71
CA GLU A 91 8.22 5.27 -6.54
C GLU A 91 7.59 4.52 -7.72
N GLU A 92 8.08 4.77 -8.93
CA GLU A 92 7.61 4.12 -10.16
C GLU A 92 7.96 2.62 -10.17
N GLU A 93 9.22 2.26 -9.95
CA GLU A 93 9.64 0.84 -9.92
C GLU A 93 8.89 0.05 -8.84
N PHE A 94 8.58 0.67 -7.69
CA PHE A 94 7.76 0.04 -6.66
C PHE A 94 6.33 -0.21 -7.15
N VAL A 95 5.69 0.76 -7.83
CA VAL A 95 4.34 0.59 -8.41
C VAL A 95 4.35 -0.47 -9.52
N GLN A 96 5.36 -0.48 -10.40
CA GLN A 96 5.52 -1.51 -11.43
C GLN A 96 5.64 -2.92 -10.81
N GLU A 97 6.44 -3.10 -9.75
CA GLU A 97 6.59 -4.39 -9.06
C GLU A 97 5.31 -4.82 -8.34
N VAL A 98 4.48 -3.89 -7.85
CA VAL A 98 3.13 -4.18 -7.33
C VAL A 98 2.20 -4.70 -8.43
N TRP A 99 2.21 -4.08 -9.61
CA TRP A 99 1.46 -4.55 -10.77
C TRP A 99 1.93 -5.92 -11.24
N LEU A 100 3.24 -6.16 -11.32
CA LEU A 100 3.80 -7.47 -11.65
C LEU A 100 3.37 -8.55 -10.65
N ARG A 101 3.32 -8.23 -9.35
CA ARG A 101 2.79 -9.13 -8.30
C ARG A 101 1.31 -9.40 -8.47
N PHE A 102 0.51 -8.39 -8.81
CA PHE A 102 -0.91 -8.55 -9.09
C PHE A 102 -1.15 -9.48 -10.28
N MET A 103 -0.53 -9.19 -11.43
CA MET A 103 -0.62 -10.00 -12.66
C MET A 103 -0.15 -11.46 -12.46
N ARG A 104 0.85 -11.68 -11.61
CA ARG A 104 1.37 -13.03 -11.29
C ARG A 104 0.54 -13.77 -10.24
N SER A 105 -0.28 -13.07 -9.45
CA SER A 105 -1.11 -13.69 -8.42
C SER A 105 -2.28 -14.48 -9.01
N ASP A 106 -2.70 -15.54 -8.32
CA ASP A 106 -3.82 -16.38 -8.79
C ASP A 106 -5.15 -15.61 -8.78
N ALA A 107 -5.33 -14.69 -7.82
CA ALA A 107 -6.49 -13.81 -7.77
C ALA A 107 -6.52 -12.80 -8.93
N GLY A 108 -5.35 -12.30 -9.37
CA GLY A 108 -5.22 -11.47 -10.56
C GLY A 108 -5.58 -12.26 -11.83
N LYS A 109 -4.89 -13.39 -12.07
CA LYS A 109 -5.13 -14.26 -13.24
C LYS A 109 -6.58 -14.72 -13.37
N ALA A 110 -7.17 -15.20 -12.27
CA ALA A 110 -8.56 -15.66 -12.27
C ALA A 110 -9.58 -14.51 -12.20
N PHE A 111 -9.13 -13.28 -11.93
CA PHE A 111 -9.90 -12.05 -11.78
C PHE A 111 -11.21 -12.20 -10.96
N THR A 112 -11.11 -12.80 -9.78
CA THR A 112 -12.27 -13.15 -8.93
C THR A 112 -12.72 -11.98 -8.03
N PHE A 113 -12.82 -10.76 -8.58
CA PHE A 113 -13.14 -9.55 -7.82
C PHE A 113 -14.57 -9.07 -8.09
N GLU A 114 -15.44 -9.23 -7.11
CA GLU A 114 -16.86 -8.83 -7.19
C GLU A 114 -17.10 -7.31 -7.03
N THR A 115 -16.15 -6.59 -6.42
CA THR A 115 -16.23 -5.14 -6.18
C THR A 115 -14.85 -4.50 -6.30
N MET A 116 -14.82 -3.22 -6.69
CA MET A 116 -13.62 -2.39 -6.68
C MET A 116 -13.07 -2.23 -5.26
N ALA A 117 -13.93 -2.21 -4.24
CA ALA A 117 -13.50 -2.20 -2.84
C ALA A 117 -12.64 -3.44 -2.49
N HIS A 118 -13.04 -4.63 -2.94
CA HIS A 118 -12.27 -5.86 -2.78
C HIS A 118 -10.95 -5.79 -3.55
N LEU A 119 -10.98 -5.39 -4.83
CA LEU A 119 -9.78 -5.26 -5.67
C LEU A 119 -8.76 -4.26 -5.08
N MET A 120 -9.20 -3.07 -4.67
CA MET A 120 -8.33 -2.06 -4.09
C MET A 120 -7.79 -2.47 -2.71
N ALA A 121 -8.55 -3.22 -1.90
CA ALA A 121 -8.04 -3.83 -0.67
C ALA A 121 -6.95 -4.89 -0.96
N TYR A 122 -7.12 -5.68 -2.03
CA TYR A 122 -6.12 -6.65 -2.47
C TYR A 122 -4.82 -5.97 -2.93
N LEU A 123 -4.90 -4.95 -3.78
CA LEU A 123 -3.74 -4.17 -4.24
C LEU A 123 -3.01 -3.48 -3.08
N ARG A 124 -3.76 -2.90 -2.12
CA ARG A 124 -3.18 -2.32 -0.89
C ARG A 124 -2.45 -3.37 -0.04
N ARG A 125 -2.96 -4.60 0.04
CA ARG A 125 -2.29 -5.71 0.72
C ARG A 125 -0.99 -6.12 0.02
N LEU A 126 -0.94 -6.12 -1.32
CA LEU A 126 0.30 -6.38 -2.06
C LEU A 126 1.38 -5.34 -1.74
N ILE A 127 1.03 -4.05 -1.72
CA ILE A 127 1.95 -2.96 -1.33
C ILE A 127 2.49 -3.17 0.10
N ASN A 128 1.60 -3.40 1.06
CA ASN A 128 1.99 -3.61 2.46
C ASN A 128 2.93 -4.82 2.61
N ASN A 129 2.60 -5.95 1.98
CA ASN A 129 3.42 -7.16 2.04
C ASN A 129 4.78 -6.93 1.39
N PHE A 130 4.83 -6.26 0.23
CA PHE A 130 6.09 -5.99 -0.46
C PHE A 130 7.00 -5.04 0.35
N ALA A 131 6.45 -3.95 0.92
CA ALA A 131 7.20 -3.06 1.80
C ALA A 131 7.77 -3.78 3.05
N LEU A 132 6.96 -4.66 3.66
CA LEU A 132 7.39 -5.48 4.79
C LEU A 132 8.49 -6.49 4.39
N ASP A 133 8.40 -7.11 3.22
CA ASP A 133 9.43 -8.03 2.73
C ASP A 133 10.75 -7.32 2.44
N LEU A 134 10.72 -6.11 1.86
CA LEU A 134 11.93 -5.30 1.62
C LEU A 134 12.62 -4.90 2.94
N THR A 135 11.84 -4.42 3.91
CA THR A 135 12.39 -4.02 5.22
C THR A 135 12.95 -5.22 5.98
N ARG A 136 12.29 -6.40 5.94
CA ARG A 136 12.82 -7.65 6.50
C ARG A 136 14.11 -8.12 5.83
N ARG A 137 14.17 -8.12 4.49
CA ARG A 137 15.33 -8.62 3.73
C ARG A 137 16.60 -7.79 3.95
N ARG A 138 16.48 -6.50 4.26
CA ARG A 138 17.62 -5.59 4.51
C ARG A 138 17.95 -5.36 5.99
N ALA A 139 17.12 -5.85 6.93
CA ALA A 139 17.44 -5.76 8.36
C ALA A 139 18.73 -6.53 8.74
N PRO A 140 19.03 -7.73 8.21
CA PRO A 140 20.32 -8.39 8.44
C PRO A 140 21.49 -7.59 7.86
N THR A 141 21.36 -7.07 6.64
CA THR A 141 22.43 -6.34 5.96
C THR A 141 22.81 -5.04 6.68
N LEU A 142 21.86 -4.37 7.36
CA LEU A 142 22.21 -3.23 8.22
C LEU A 142 22.93 -3.66 9.50
N LEU A 143 22.55 -4.78 10.11
CA LEU A 143 23.23 -5.33 11.29
C LEU A 143 24.66 -5.80 10.97
N GLU A 144 24.90 -6.28 9.75
CA GLU A 144 26.22 -6.66 9.24
C GLU A 144 27.05 -5.46 8.76
N ALA A 145 26.41 -4.40 8.23
CA ALA A 145 27.08 -3.19 7.76
C ALA A 145 27.42 -2.20 8.88
N SER A 146 26.76 -2.28 10.03
CA SER A 146 27.22 -1.59 11.23
C SER A 146 28.53 -2.20 11.71
N THR A 147 29.62 -1.51 11.39
CA THR A 147 30.98 -1.88 11.81
C THR A 147 31.06 -2.15 13.31
N GLU A 148 32.07 -2.93 13.75
CA GLU A 148 32.28 -3.23 15.18
C GLU A 148 32.29 -1.96 16.07
N GLY A 149 32.74 -0.82 15.52
CA GLY A 149 32.70 0.48 16.19
C GLY A 149 31.30 1.08 16.35
N GLU A 150 30.37 0.84 15.43
CA GLU A 150 28.96 1.24 15.59
C GLU A 150 28.22 0.33 16.57
N ALA A 151 28.46 -0.98 16.51
CA ALA A 151 27.92 -1.94 17.47
C ALA A 151 28.40 -1.63 18.90
N ALA A 152 29.70 -1.35 19.09
CA ALA A 152 30.28 -0.95 20.37
C ALA A 152 29.71 0.40 20.86
N ASN A 153 29.50 1.38 19.97
CA ASN A 153 28.86 2.65 20.34
C ASN A 153 27.39 2.47 20.74
N LEU A 154 26.63 1.61 20.05
CA LEU A 154 25.24 1.31 20.42
C LEU A 154 25.17 0.59 21.76
N GLU A 155 26.05 -0.38 22.02
CA GLU A 155 26.12 -1.06 23.32
C GLU A 155 26.52 -0.08 24.44
N GLN A 156 27.48 0.81 24.18
CA GLN A 156 27.86 1.85 25.14
C GLN A 156 26.74 2.89 25.36
N ALA A 157 25.93 3.19 24.33
CA ALA A 157 24.75 4.03 24.46
C ALA A 157 23.66 3.36 25.30
N ILE A 158 23.37 2.07 25.07
CA ILE A 158 22.43 1.27 25.88
C ILE A 158 22.86 1.22 27.34
N ARG A 159 24.16 1.00 27.62
CA ARG A 159 24.73 1.04 28.98
C ARG A 159 24.71 2.44 29.63
N ARG A 160 24.52 3.50 28.85
CA ARG A 160 24.38 4.90 29.33
C ARG A 160 22.93 5.37 29.43
N VAL A 161 21.96 4.61 28.93
CA VAL A 161 20.56 4.83 29.27
C VAL A 161 20.43 4.65 30.79
N PRO A 162 20.00 5.66 31.56
CA PRO A 162 19.79 5.48 32.99
C PRO A 162 18.78 4.35 33.19
N ASP A 163 19.09 3.39 34.08
CA ASP A 163 18.18 2.29 34.41
C ASP A 163 16.96 2.84 35.15
N ASN A 164 16.02 3.43 34.40
CA ASN A 164 14.78 4.01 34.89
C ASN A 164 13.75 2.92 35.18
N ARG A 165 14.22 1.83 35.82
CA ARG A 165 13.42 1.04 36.76
C ARG A 165 13.01 1.96 37.90
N ARG A 166 11.97 2.76 37.65
CA ARG A 166 11.05 3.11 38.72
C ARG A 166 10.63 1.80 39.36
N ASP A 167 10.72 1.74 40.68
CA ASP A 167 10.33 0.57 41.43
C ASP A 167 8.89 0.20 41.01
N PRO A 168 8.59 -1.07 40.66
CA PRO A 168 7.22 -1.49 40.39
C PRO A 168 6.24 -1.05 41.49
N GLU A 169 6.69 -0.98 42.75
CA GLU A 169 5.88 -0.49 43.87
C GLU A 169 5.56 1.01 43.79
N GLU A 170 6.48 1.86 43.30
CA GLU A 170 6.20 3.30 43.06
C GLU A 170 5.15 3.51 41.97
N LEU A 171 5.15 2.66 40.93
CA LEU A 171 4.19 2.73 39.84
C LEU A 171 2.78 2.34 40.30
N VAL A 172 2.66 1.27 41.11
CA VAL A 172 1.38 0.85 41.71
C VAL A 172 0.85 1.92 42.66
N THR A 173 1.67 2.40 43.59
CA THR A 173 1.28 3.43 44.59
C THR A 173 0.77 4.71 43.91
N ARG A 174 1.39 5.10 42.79
CA ARG A 174 0.95 6.25 41.98
C ARG A 174 -0.36 5.99 41.22
N GLN A 175 -0.61 4.76 40.81
CA GLN A 175 -1.85 4.40 40.12
C GLN A 175 -3.04 4.35 41.07
N GLU A 176 -2.83 3.86 42.30
CA GLU A 176 -3.83 3.88 43.39
C GLU A 176 -4.17 5.31 43.84
N SER A 177 -3.18 6.19 43.98
CA SER A 177 -3.42 7.59 44.38
C SER A 177 -4.14 8.43 43.32
N LEU A 178 -4.04 8.05 42.04
CA LEU A 178 -4.85 8.65 40.96
C LEU A 178 -6.28 8.10 40.93
N ALA A 179 -6.49 6.86 41.37
CA ALA A 179 -7.82 6.25 41.45
C ALA A 179 -8.66 6.77 42.64
N THR A 180 -8.03 7.35 43.66
CA THR A 180 -8.72 7.98 44.81
C THR A 180 -9.15 9.44 44.58
N LEU A 181 -8.88 9.99 43.38
CA LEU A 181 -9.21 11.36 42.99
C LEU A 181 -10.35 11.45 41.95
N LEU A 182 -11.13 10.37 41.80
CA LEU A 182 -12.33 10.24 40.96
C LEU A 182 -13.51 9.71 41.78
#